data_AF-T1K370-F1
#
_entry.id   AF-T1K370-F1
#
_cell.length_a   1.000
_cell.length_b   1.000
_cell.length_c   1.000
_cell.angle_alpha   90.00
_cell.angle_beta   90.00
_cell.angle_gamma   90.00
#
_symmetry.space_group_name_H-M   'P 1'
#
loop_
_entity.id
_entity.type
_entity.pdbx_description
1 polymer ?
#
loop_
_entity_poly.entity_id
_entity_poly.type
_entity_poly.pdbx_seq_one_letter_code
_entity_poly.pdbx_strand_id
1 'polypeptide(L)'
;MAITHPYFTSIDILPANEYFKESGSSGQDSLYRLCKAYSIYDQEIGYCQGLTFMTAALLLHMPEEQAFCLLVKIMNKYGVRNLFRSDLRSYNIKFYQLERIMKDFIPDLHQHFVASGIEAHMYASQWFLTLFSAKFPLHVVFYILDLFLLQGMETIFQVAIALLLLSRKELLLLDFEG
;
A
#
# COMPACT_ATOMS: atom_id res chain seq x y z
N MET A 1 -1.15 -22.48 -4.55
CA MET A 1 0.31 -22.41 -4.73
C MET A 1 0.93 -22.26 -3.34
N ALA A 2 1.61 -23.29 -2.84
CA ALA A 2 2.19 -23.25 -1.50
C ALA A 2 3.31 -22.20 -1.46
N ILE A 3 3.29 -21.34 -0.44
CA ILE A 3 4.38 -20.39 -0.18
C ILE A 3 5.62 -21.23 0.15
N THR A 4 6.44 -21.52 -0.86
CA THR A 4 7.75 -22.07 -0.63
C THR A 4 8.64 -20.95 -0.09
N HIS A 5 9.36 -21.25 0.99
CA HIS A 5 10.36 -20.42 1.67
C HIS A 5 11.27 -19.54 0.77
N PRO A 6 11.61 -19.89 -0.50
CA PRO A 6 12.48 -19.05 -1.33
C PRO A 6 11.86 -17.74 -1.84
N TYR A 7 10.53 -17.58 -1.85
CA TYR A 7 9.88 -16.35 -2.33
C TYR A 7 9.55 -15.35 -1.21
N PHE A 8 9.81 -15.73 0.04
CA PHE A 8 9.64 -14.88 1.21
C PHE A 8 11.04 -14.39 1.62
N THR A 9 11.68 -13.57 0.78
CA THR A 9 12.91 -12.86 1.16
C THR A 9 12.52 -11.70 2.07
N SER A 10 12.23 -12.02 3.34
CA SER A 10 11.83 -11.08 4.42
C SER A 10 12.84 -9.96 4.70
N ILE A 11 14.03 -10.02 4.11
CA ILE A 11 15.17 -9.15 4.43
C ILE A 11 14.94 -7.72 3.91
N ASP A 12 14.12 -7.51 2.88
CA ASP A 12 13.91 -6.17 2.31
C ASP A 12 12.69 -5.43 2.90
N ILE A 13 11.97 -6.03 3.85
CA ILE A 13 10.79 -5.41 4.46
C ILE A 13 11.21 -4.63 5.70
N LEU A 14 11.23 -3.30 5.57
CA LEU A 14 11.65 -2.39 6.63
C LEU A 14 13.03 -2.78 7.22
N PRO A 15 14.09 -2.91 6.39
CA PRO A 15 15.39 -3.48 6.80
C PRO A 15 16.10 -2.70 7.90
N ALA A 16 15.72 -1.42 8.09
CA ALA A 16 16.25 -0.57 9.15
C ALA A 16 15.57 -0.77 10.51
N ASN A 17 14.44 -1.50 10.57
CA ASN A 17 13.70 -1.72 11.82
C ASN A 17 14.28 -2.92 12.57
N GLU A 18 14.71 -2.70 13.81
CA GLU A 18 15.36 -3.72 14.66
C GLU A 18 14.53 -5.00 14.81
N TYR A 19 13.20 -4.90 14.78
CA TYR A 19 12.31 -6.05 14.93
C TYR A 19 12.38 -7.02 13.73
N PHE A 20 12.68 -6.51 12.52
CA PHE A 20 12.72 -7.29 11.27
C PHE A 20 14.14 -7.49 10.72
N LYS A 21 15.15 -6.88 11.34
CA LYS A 21 16.52 -6.76 10.82
C LYS A 21 17.28 -8.09 10.71
N GLU A 22 17.09 -8.99 11.67
CA GLU A 22 17.82 -10.26 11.70
C GLU A 22 17.02 -11.38 11.01
N SER A 23 17.71 -12.14 10.15
CA SER A 23 17.10 -13.30 9.51
C SER A 23 16.73 -14.35 10.56
N GLY A 24 15.46 -14.75 10.57
CA GLY A 24 14.93 -15.65 11.61
C GLY A 24 14.66 -14.97 12.95
N SER A 25 14.55 -13.63 12.98
CA SER A 25 14.03 -12.94 14.16
C SER A 25 12.59 -13.35 14.44
N SER A 26 12.16 -13.20 15.69
CA SER A 26 10.75 -13.43 16.08
C SER A 26 9.77 -12.57 15.25
N GLY A 27 10.19 -11.38 14.81
CA GLY A 27 9.40 -10.50 13.95
C GLY A 27 9.24 -11.05 12.53
N GLN A 28 10.30 -11.54 11.90
CA GLN A 28 10.21 -12.17 10.56
C GLN A 28 9.34 -13.43 10.58
N ASP A 29 9.48 -14.25 11.63
CA ASP A 29 8.68 -15.45 11.81
C ASP A 29 7.19 -15.13 11.98
N SER A 30 6.88 -14.10 12.78
CA SER A 30 5.50 -13.64 12.99
C SER A 30 4.89 -13.10 11.70
N LEU A 31 5.66 -12.32 10.95
CA LEU A 31 5.25 -11.78 9.65
C LEU A 31 4.99 -12.90 8.63
N TYR A 32 5.86 -13.91 8.58
CA TYR A 32 5.67 -15.09 7.73
C TYR A 32 4.40 -15.87 8.11
N ARG A 33 4.19 -16.14 9.40
CA ARG A 33 2.97 -16.83 9.87
C ARG A 33 1.71 -16.07 9.51
N LEU A 34 1.69 -14.75 9.67
CA LEU A 34 0.55 -13.92 9.30
C LEU A 34 0.25 -13.93 7.81
N CYS A 35 1.26 -13.69 6.97
CA CYS A 35 1.09 -13.70 5.53
C CYS A 35 0.65 -15.09 5.03
N LYS A 36 1.21 -16.16 5.61
CA LYS A 36 0.81 -17.53 5.32
C LYS A 36 -0.64 -17.80 5.74
N ALA A 37 -1.01 -17.45 6.97
CA ALA A 37 -2.38 -17.59 7.47
C ALA A 37 -3.37 -16.84 6.58
N TYR A 38 -3.05 -15.61 6.16
CA TYR A 38 -3.91 -14.83 5.27
C TYR A 38 -4.09 -15.50 3.92
N SER A 39 -3.00 -16.01 3.33
CA SER A 39 -3.06 -16.70 2.03
C SER A 39 -3.95 -17.96 2.03
N ILE A 40 -4.06 -18.62 3.18
CA ILE A 40 -4.93 -19.79 3.37
C ILE A 40 -6.37 -19.35 3.62
N TYR A 41 -6.54 -18.25 4.36
CA TYR A 41 -7.85 -17.67 4.69
C TYR A 41 -8.57 -17.11 3.45
N ASP A 42 -7.89 -16.32 2.64
CA ASP A 42 -8.43 -15.73 1.41
C ASP A 42 -7.77 -16.37 0.18
N GLN A 43 -8.24 -17.57 -0.18
CA GLN A 43 -7.66 -18.36 -1.28
C GLN A 43 -7.83 -17.72 -2.66
N GLU A 44 -8.81 -16.83 -2.82
CA GLU A 44 -9.04 -16.09 -4.07
C GLU A 44 -7.90 -15.11 -4.34
N ILE A 45 -7.43 -14.42 -3.31
CA ILE A 45 -6.32 -13.46 -3.40
C ILE A 45 -4.97 -14.13 -3.17
N GLY A 46 -4.90 -15.05 -2.21
CA GLY A 46 -3.68 -15.72 -1.80
C GLY A 46 -2.67 -14.77 -1.16
N TYR A 47 -1.38 -15.06 -1.36
CA TYR A 47 -0.30 -14.17 -0.95
C TYR A 47 -0.04 -13.11 -2.01
N CYS A 48 -0.07 -11.85 -1.61
CA CYS A 48 0.34 -10.73 -2.45
C CYS A 48 1.48 -9.96 -1.77
N GLN A 49 2.55 -9.67 -2.51
CA GLN A 49 3.76 -9.03 -1.97
C GLN A 49 3.45 -7.72 -1.23
N GLY A 50 2.50 -6.93 -1.74
CA GLY A 50 2.06 -5.67 -1.13
C GLY A 50 1.44 -5.80 0.27
N LEU A 51 0.93 -6.99 0.64
CA LEU A 51 0.38 -7.24 1.98
C LEU A 51 1.45 -7.27 3.05
N THR A 52 2.68 -7.59 2.69
CA THR A 52 3.74 -7.83 3.67
C THR A 52 4.14 -6.54 4.39
N PHE A 53 4.23 -5.41 3.68
CA PHE A 53 4.54 -4.10 4.27
C PHE A 53 3.45 -3.63 5.23
N MET A 54 2.19 -3.76 4.83
CA MET A 54 1.05 -3.43 5.68
C MET A 54 1.01 -4.34 6.92
N THR A 55 1.20 -5.65 6.74
CA THR A 55 1.24 -6.61 7.86
C THR A 55 2.37 -6.30 8.84
N ALA A 56 3.56 -5.95 8.33
CA ALA A 56 4.69 -5.54 9.16
C ALA A 56 4.38 -4.27 9.97
N ALA A 57 3.74 -3.27 9.35
CA ALA A 57 3.32 -2.05 10.04
C ALA A 57 2.32 -2.35 11.18
N LEU A 58 1.37 -3.27 10.98
CA LEU A 58 0.44 -3.68 12.03
C LEU A 58 1.14 -4.41 13.19
N LEU A 59 2.05 -5.33 12.87
CA LEU A 59 2.81 -6.11 13.86
C LEU A 59 3.64 -5.24 14.82
N LEU A 60 4.08 -4.06 14.37
CA LEU A 60 4.82 -3.13 15.24
C LEU A 60 3.97 -2.53 16.36
N HIS A 61 2.63 -2.60 16.25
CA HIS A 61 1.71 -1.98 17.22
C HIS A 61 0.86 -2.97 18.01
N MET A 62 0.77 -4.22 17.58
CA MET A 62 -0.11 -5.20 18.23
C MET A 62 0.41 -6.63 18.11
N PRO A 63 0.01 -7.52 19.04
CA PRO A 63 0.32 -8.94 18.96
C PRO A 63 -0.15 -9.59 17.65
N GLU A 64 0.51 -10.69 17.26
CA GLU A 64 0.27 -11.41 16.01
C GLU A 64 -1.21 -11.66 15.73
N GLU A 65 -1.96 -12.22 16.68
CA GLU A 65 -3.38 -12.54 16.51
C GLU A 65 -4.24 -11.30 16.22
N GLN A 66 -3.92 -10.17 16.86
CA GLN A 66 -4.64 -8.92 16.66
C GLN A 66 -4.30 -8.31 15.30
N ALA A 67 -3.03 -8.39 14.89
CA ALA A 67 -2.58 -7.96 13.57
C ALA A 67 -3.27 -8.77 12.47
N PHE A 68 -3.43 -10.08 12.66
CA PHE A 68 -4.21 -10.92 11.75
C PHE A 68 -5.67 -10.46 11.64
N CYS A 69 -6.34 -10.28 12.78
CA CYS A 69 -7.74 -9.87 12.83
C CYS A 69 -7.94 -8.52 12.13
N LEU A 70 -7.02 -7.58 12.33
CA LEU A 70 -7.09 -6.27 11.70
C LEU A 70 -6.78 -6.34 10.21
N LEU A 71 -5.77 -7.12 9.79
CA LEU A 71 -5.47 -7.37 8.39
C LEU A 71 -6.70 -7.92 7.65
N VAL A 72 -7.38 -8.92 8.21
CA VAL A 72 -8.61 -9.49 7.65
C VAL A 72 -9.71 -8.42 7.52
N LYS A 73 -9.86 -7.53 8.52
CA LYS A 73 -10.81 -6.41 8.44
C LYS A 73 -10.42 -5.41 7.35
N ILE A 74 -9.17 -4.99 7.26
CA ILE A 74 -8.68 -4.07 6.22
C ILE A 74 -8.96 -4.65 4.83
N MET A 75 -8.64 -5.93 4.64
CA MET A 75 -8.83 -6.60 3.36
C MET A 75 -10.30 -6.74 2.99
N ASN A 76 -11.15 -7.20 3.90
CA ASN A 76 -12.55 -7.50 3.61
C ASN A 76 -13.48 -6.30 3.82
N LYS A 77 -13.49 -5.73 5.03
CA LYS A 77 -14.42 -4.66 5.42
C LYS A 77 -14.09 -3.34 4.73
N TYR A 78 -12.81 -2.98 4.63
CA TYR A 78 -12.38 -1.76 3.95
C TYR A 78 -12.14 -1.98 2.44
N GLY A 79 -12.34 -3.21 1.95
CA GLY A 79 -12.36 -3.53 0.53
C GLY A 79 -11.00 -3.48 -0.16
N VAL A 80 -9.89 -3.48 0.58
CA VAL A 80 -8.52 -3.46 0.01
C VAL A 80 -8.27 -4.70 -0.85
N ARG A 81 -8.85 -5.86 -0.49
CA ARG A 81 -8.73 -7.11 -1.28
C ARG A 81 -9.22 -6.96 -2.72
N ASN A 82 -10.17 -6.06 -2.98
CA ASN A 82 -10.70 -5.85 -4.31
C ASN A 82 -9.65 -5.28 -5.28
N LEU A 83 -8.62 -4.60 -4.76
CA LEU A 83 -7.51 -4.07 -5.56
C LEU A 83 -6.55 -5.16 -6.05
N PHE A 84 -6.60 -6.36 -5.46
CA PHE A 84 -5.74 -7.50 -5.78
C PHE A 84 -6.43 -8.55 -6.67
N ARG A 85 -7.70 -8.33 -7.05
CA ARG A 85 -8.45 -9.24 -7.92
C ARG A 85 -7.84 -9.27 -9.32
N SER A 86 -7.88 -10.44 -9.96
CA SER A 86 -7.36 -10.65 -11.31
C SER A 86 -8.08 -9.84 -12.40
N ASP A 87 -9.33 -9.44 -12.16
CA ASP A 87 -10.10 -8.59 -13.08
C ASP A 87 -9.60 -7.14 -13.14
N LEU A 88 -8.75 -6.72 -12.19
CA LEU A 88 -8.18 -5.38 -12.04
C LEU A 88 -9.22 -4.24 -12.09
N ARG A 89 -10.51 -4.53 -11.91
CA ARG A 89 -11.58 -3.54 -12.11
C ARG A 89 -11.53 -2.49 -11.03
N SER A 90 -11.48 -2.90 -9.77
CA SER A 90 -11.36 -1.96 -8.66
C SER A 90 -10.02 -1.22 -8.68
N TYR A 91 -8.94 -1.91 -9.07
CA TYR A 91 -7.62 -1.32 -9.25
C TYR A 91 -7.66 -0.15 -10.24
N ASN A 92 -8.12 -0.38 -11.47
CA ASN A 92 -8.21 0.66 -12.51
C ASN A 92 -9.18 1.80 -12.14
N ILE A 93 -10.30 1.50 -11.49
CA ILE A 93 -11.24 2.52 -11.03
C ILE A 93 -10.58 3.49 -10.04
N LYS A 94 -9.68 3.03 -9.16
CA LYS A 94 -8.99 3.94 -8.22
C LYS A 94 -8.10 4.94 -8.94
N PHE A 95 -7.37 4.53 -9.97
CA PHE A 95 -6.53 5.46 -10.74
C PHE A 95 -7.37 6.45 -11.53
N TYR A 96 -8.43 5.99 -12.18
CA TYR A 96 -9.38 6.90 -12.83
C TYR A 96 -9.95 7.92 -11.84
N GLN A 97 -10.39 7.49 -10.65
CA GLN A 97 -10.86 8.38 -9.60
C GLN A 97 -9.79 9.40 -9.18
N LEU A 98 -8.54 8.96 -8.98
CA LEU A 98 -7.44 9.84 -8.61
C LEU A 98 -7.18 10.89 -9.70
N GLU A 99 -7.15 10.50 -10.97
CA GLU A 99 -6.96 11.43 -12.09
C GLU A 99 -8.10 12.45 -12.17
N ARG A 100 -9.35 12.03 -11.95
CA ARG A 100 -10.49 12.94 -11.90
C ARG A 100 -10.38 13.94 -10.76
N ILE A 101 -10.01 13.49 -9.56
CA ILE A 101 -9.80 14.39 -8.42
C ILE A 101 -8.60 15.32 -8.69
N MET A 102 -7.51 14.81 -9.25
CA MET A 102 -6.35 15.64 -9.61
C MET A 102 -6.72 16.70 -10.64
N LYS A 103 -7.57 16.37 -11.63
CA LYS A 103 -8.09 17.34 -12.60
C LYS A 103 -8.88 18.47 -11.93
N ASP A 104 -9.66 18.15 -10.91
CA ASP A 104 -10.53 19.13 -10.24
C ASP A 104 -9.74 20.01 -9.24
N PHE A 105 -8.74 19.45 -8.53
CA PHE A 105 -7.99 20.15 -7.48
C PHE A 105 -6.60 20.68 -7.90
N ILE A 106 -5.96 20.05 -8.90
CA ILE A 106 -4.62 20.37 -9.40
C ILE A 106 -4.58 20.33 -10.94
N PRO A 107 -5.43 21.12 -11.63
CA PRO A 107 -5.68 20.98 -13.07
C PRO A 107 -4.44 21.12 -13.95
N ASP A 108 -3.49 21.98 -13.57
CA ASP A 108 -2.23 22.21 -14.28
C ASP A 108 -1.29 21.01 -14.19
N LEU A 109 -1.15 20.41 -12.99
CA LEU A 109 -0.36 19.20 -12.82
C LEU A 109 -0.98 18.02 -13.58
N HIS A 110 -2.31 17.89 -13.54
CA HIS A 110 -3.01 16.89 -14.34
C HIS A 110 -2.73 17.06 -15.84
N GLN A 111 -2.82 18.29 -16.35
CA GLN A 111 -2.54 18.57 -17.76
C GLN A 111 -1.10 18.23 -18.13
N HIS A 112 -0.14 18.55 -17.24
CA HIS A 112 1.27 18.20 -17.42
C HIS A 112 1.50 16.69 -17.48
N PHE A 113 0.89 15.94 -16.57
CA PHE A 113 0.98 14.47 -16.55
C PHE A 113 0.39 13.86 -17.83
N VAL A 114 -0.79 14.31 -18.27
CA VAL A 114 -1.39 13.85 -19.53
C VAL A 114 -0.51 14.18 -20.73
N ALA A 115 0.05 15.39 -20.80
CA ALA A 115 0.93 15.79 -21.89
C ALA A 115 2.25 14.99 -21.92
N SER A 116 2.72 14.55 -20.75
CA SER A 116 3.93 13.77 -20.57
C SER A 116 3.70 12.25 -20.67
N GLY A 117 2.45 11.79 -20.86
CA GLY A 117 2.13 10.36 -20.90
C GLY A 117 2.24 9.65 -19.54
N ILE A 118 2.15 10.39 -18.43
CA ILE A 118 2.21 9.85 -17.07
C ILE A 118 0.80 9.44 -16.64
N GLU A 119 0.62 8.14 -16.42
CA GLU A 119 -0.64 7.57 -15.94
C GLU A 119 -0.59 7.30 -14.43
N ALA A 120 -1.73 7.41 -13.74
CA ALA A 120 -1.76 7.29 -12.28
C ALA A 120 -1.28 5.93 -11.75
N HIS A 121 -1.43 4.85 -12.51
CA HIS A 121 -0.94 3.53 -12.11
C HIS A 121 0.59 3.47 -11.98
N MET A 122 1.33 4.32 -12.70
CA MET A 122 2.80 4.33 -12.73
C MET A 122 3.40 4.78 -11.40
N TYR A 123 2.77 5.73 -10.71
CA TYR A 123 3.28 6.29 -9.44
C TYR A 123 2.43 5.91 -8.23
N ALA A 124 1.10 5.77 -8.38
CA ALA A 124 0.20 5.60 -7.23
C ALA A 124 -0.11 4.13 -6.89
N SER A 125 0.34 3.15 -7.69
CA SER A 125 -0.02 1.74 -7.45
C SER A 125 0.34 1.26 -6.05
N GLN A 126 1.56 1.57 -5.57
CA GLN A 126 1.99 1.19 -4.23
C GLN A 126 1.26 1.96 -3.14
N TRP A 127 0.80 3.18 -3.41
CA TRP A 127 0.05 4.00 -2.44
C TRP A 127 -1.26 3.29 -2.07
N PHE A 128 -2.01 2.81 -3.07
CA PHE A 128 -3.26 2.09 -2.85
C PHE A 128 -3.05 0.66 -2.35
N LEU A 129 -2.16 -0.10 -2.97
CA LEU A 129 -1.99 -1.53 -2.65
C LEU A 129 -1.39 -1.76 -1.26
N THR A 130 -0.57 -0.83 -0.78
CA THR A 130 0.16 -1.00 0.49
C THR A 130 -0.28 0.01 1.56
N LEU A 131 -1.28 0.85 1.27
CA LEU A 131 -1.67 1.97 2.13
C LEU A 131 -0.44 2.81 2.52
N PHE A 132 0.39 3.13 1.52
CA PHE A 132 1.67 3.85 1.64
C PHE A 132 2.80 3.15 2.42
N SER A 133 2.57 1.99 3.03
CA SER A 133 3.54 1.30 3.91
C SER A 133 4.84 0.84 3.22
N ALA A 134 4.86 0.71 1.89
CA ALA A 134 6.04 0.22 1.18
C ALA A 134 7.14 1.27 0.95
N LYS A 135 6.81 2.55 0.90
CA LYS A 135 7.74 3.62 0.47
C LYS A 135 7.84 4.79 1.44
N PHE A 136 6.90 4.93 2.36
CA PHE A 136 6.84 6.08 3.27
C PHE A 136 7.45 5.74 4.63
N PRO A 137 8.02 6.73 5.34
CA PRO A 137 8.50 6.54 6.71
C PRO A 137 7.40 6.00 7.63
N LEU A 138 7.74 5.07 8.53
CA LEU A 138 6.79 4.39 9.41
C LEU A 138 5.89 5.34 10.21
N HIS A 139 6.45 6.42 10.75
CA HIS A 139 5.67 7.40 11.52
C HIS A 139 4.54 8.03 10.67
N VAL A 140 4.77 8.27 9.37
CA VAL A 140 3.74 8.77 8.45
C VAL A 140 2.71 7.68 8.15
N VAL A 141 3.18 6.45 7.91
CA VAL A 141 2.32 5.29 7.64
C VAL A 141 1.33 5.07 8.79
N PHE A 142 1.77 5.20 10.04
CA PHE A 142 0.90 5.05 11.20
C PHE A 142 -0.22 6.08 11.24
N TYR A 143 0.07 7.36 10.98
CA TYR A 143 -0.97 8.38 10.86
C TYR A 143 -1.96 8.10 9.73
N ILE A 144 -1.46 7.60 8.59
CA ILE A 144 -2.33 7.22 7.46
C ILE A 144 -3.23 6.05 7.85
N LEU A 145 -2.70 5.04 8.54
CA LEU A 145 -3.48 3.88 9.00
C LEU A 145 -4.55 4.29 10.02
N ASP A 146 -4.25 5.19 10.96
CA ASP A 146 -5.23 5.70 11.92
C ASP A 146 -6.42 6.37 11.21
N LEU A 147 -6.12 7.27 10.27
CA LEU A 147 -7.15 7.95 9.47
C LEU A 147 -7.91 6.97 8.57
N PHE A 148 -7.22 6.03 7.95
CA PHE A 148 -7.82 5.00 7.11
C PHE A 148 -8.77 4.10 7.91
N LEU A 149 -8.42 3.71 9.12
CA LEU A 149 -9.30 2.90 9.97
C LEU A 149 -10.54 3.69 10.41
N LEU A 150 -10.43 5.02 10.53
CA LEU A 150 -11.54 5.90 10.88
C LEU A 150 -12.47 6.20 9.68
N GLN A 151 -11.90 6.53 8.51
CA GLN A 151 -12.62 7.11 7.37
C GLN A 151 -12.67 6.20 6.14
N GLY A 152 -11.76 5.22 6.05
CA GLY A 152 -11.67 4.27 4.95
C GLY A 152 -10.89 4.76 3.75
N MET A 153 -11.24 4.25 2.57
CA MET A 153 -10.47 4.42 1.34
C MET A 153 -10.33 5.88 0.89
N GLU A 154 -11.23 6.77 1.31
CA GLU A 154 -11.16 8.20 1.01
C GLU A 154 -9.86 8.84 1.52
N THR A 155 -9.35 8.38 2.67
CA THR A 155 -8.07 8.82 3.23
C THR A 155 -6.93 8.63 2.22
N ILE A 156 -6.92 7.53 1.46
CA ILE A 156 -5.85 7.24 0.50
C ILE A 156 -5.84 8.26 -0.63
N PHE A 157 -7.02 8.68 -1.11
CA PHE A 157 -7.13 9.75 -2.10
C PHE A 157 -6.71 11.10 -1.54
N GLN A 158 -7.14 11.44 -0.32
CA GLN A 158 -6.79 12.70 0.33
C GLN A 158 -5.27 12.84 0.50
N VAL A 159 -4.62 11.77 0.98
CA VAL A 159 -3.16 11.74 1.15
C VAL A 159 -2.46 11.81 -0.21
N ALA A 160 -2.93 11.08 -1.23
CA ALA A 160 -2.36 11.14 -2.57
C ALA A 160 -2.41 12.56 -3.16
N ILE A 161 -3.55 13.24 -3.06
CA ILE A 161 -3.71 14.63 -3.53
C ILE A 161 -2.86 15.60 -2.71
N ALA A 162 -2.78 15.42 -1.39
CA ALA A 162 -1.93 16.25 -0.55
C ALA A 162 -0.45 16.12 -0.94
N LEU A 163 0.04 14.91 -1.21
CA LEU A 163 1.40 14.67 -1.69
C LEU A 163 1.66 15.34 -3.05
N LEU A 164 0.73 15.18 -4.00
CA LEU A 164 0.83 15.82 -5.32
C LEU A 164 0.80 17.35 -5.22
N LEU A 165 0.00 17.92 -4.31
CA LEU A 165 -0.02 19.36 -4.04
C LEU A 165 1.31 19.86 -3.45
N LEU A 166 1.88 19.13 -2.49
CA LEU A 166 3.15 19.48 -1.86
C LEU A 166 4.30 19.46 -2.87
N SER A 167 4.33 18.47 -3.76
CA SER A 167 5.37 18.31 -4.79
C SER A 167 5.06 19.02 -6.11
N ARG A 168 3.90 19.68 -6.24
CA ARG A 168 3.40 20.26 -7.51
C ARG A 168 4.44 21.10 -8.24
N LYS A 169 5.11 22.01 -7.52
CA LYS A 169 6.09 22.93 -8.13
C LYS A 169 7.27 22.21 -8.75
N GLU A 170 7.74 21.15 -8.09
CA GLU A 170 8.87 20.34 -8.57
C GLU A 170 8.41 19.48 -9.75
N LEU A 171 7.28 18.78 -9.61
CA LEU A 171 6.74 17.89 -10.65
C LEU A 171 6.41 18.61 -11.97
N LEU A 172 6.01 19.88 -11.94
CA LEU A 172 5.76 20.68 -13.15
C LEU A 172 7.04 21.03 -13.94
N LEU A 173 8.22 20.88 -13.33
CA LEU A 173 9.51 21.15 -13.97
C LEU A 173 10.16 19.90 -14.56
N LEU A 174 9.64 18.71 -14.21
CA LEU A 174 10.17 17.43 -14.64
C LEU A 174 9.48 16.94 -15.91
N ASP A 175 10.20 16.17 -16.73
CA ASP A 175 9.62 15.41 -17.83
C ASP A 175 9.16 14.02 -17.34
N PHE A 176 8.95 13.08 -18.27
CA PHE A 176 8.54 11.72 -17.90
C PHE A 176 9.58 10.97 -17.07
N GLU A 177 10.88 11.22 -17.29
CA GLU A 177 11.96 10.49 -16.63
C GLU A 177 12.29 11.06 -15.25
N GLY A 178 12.14 12.38 -15.08
CA GLY A 178 12.13 13.08 -13.78
C GLY A 178 13.39 12.95 -12.93
#